data_AF-A0A8J4M687-F1
#
_entry.id   AF-A0A8J4M687-F1
#
_cell.length_a   1.000
_cell.length_b   1.000
_cell.length_c   1.000
_cell.angle_alpha   90.00
_cell.angle_beta   90.00
_cell.angle_gamma   90.00
#
_symmetry.space_group_name_H-M   'P 1'
#
loop_
_entity.id
_entity.type
_entity.pdbx_description
1 polymer ?
#
loop_
_entity_poly.entity_id
_entity_poly.type
_entity_poly.pdbx_seq_one_letter_code
_entity_poly.pdbx_strand_id
1 'polypeptide(L)'
;MPVPPLPPPPTESATSQPNPTKNTAPESDALEATLEKLRALQKQTTPPKARANPQAGGAPNGGGARTGSDTSALSADQRASIGDHVRQCWTYDPGAKDANQLQVHLQVITDENGVARVVHVAGSDLGRMSDPEFRAFAERAVRAVLDPHCASLPLPKDMLGQRRTLDFRFSP
;
A
#
# COMPACT_ATOMS: atom_id res chain seq x y z
N MET A 1 38.07 43.31 -44.72
CA MET A 1 36.65 42.92 -44.81
C MET A 1 35.96 43.34 -43.51
N PRO A 2 34.92 44.18 -43.53
CA PRO A 2 34.24 44.64 -42.32
C PRO A 2 33.22 43.60 -41.84
N VAL A 3 33.17 43.34 -40.54
CA VAL A 3 32.18 42.48 -39.88
C VAL A 3 30.88 43.26 -39.61
N PRO A 4 29.69 42.64 -39.77
CA PRO A 4 28.40 43.29 -39.55
C PRO A 4 28.08 43.48 -38.04
N PRO A 5 27.22 44.47 -37.68
CA PRO A 5 26.92 44.83 -36.30
C PRO A 5 25.97 43.85 -35.58
N LEU A 6 26.13 43.74 -34.25
CA LEU A 6 25.32 42.94 -33.33
C LEU A 6 23.90 43.51 -33.13
N PRO A 7 22.87 42.67 -32.91
CA PRO A 7 21.49 43.10 -32.64
C PRO A 7 21.29 43.64 -31.19
N PRO A 8 20.28 44.51 -30.96
CA PRO A 8 19.99 45.10 -29.66
C PRO A 8 19.26 44.15 -28.68
N PRO A 9 19.33 44.41 -27.35
CA PRO A 9 18.70 43.57 -26.33
C PRO A 9 17.16 43.72 -26.26
N PRO A 10 16.42 42.71 -25.78
CA PRO A 10 14.96 42.73 -25.71
C PRO A 10 14.43 43.63 -24.58
N THR A 11 13.30 44.28 -24.88
CA THR A 11 12.57 45.22 -24.02
C THR A 11 11.72 44.49 -22.97
N GLU A 12 11.77 44.98 -21.73
CA GLU A 12 10.91 44.55 -20.62
C GLU A 12 9.43 44.86 -20.93
N SER A 13 8.57 43.84 -20.88
CA SER A 13 7.12 44.02 -21.05
C SER A 13 6.49 44.40 -19.71
N ALA A 14 6.02 45.65 -19.62
CA ALA A 14 5.17 46.13 -18.54
C ALA A 14 3.69 45.83 -18.85
N THR A 15 3.03 45.05 -17.99
CA THR A 15 1.57 44.80 -17.97
C THR A 15 1.32 44.19 -16.58
N SER A 16 0.43 44.60 -15.68
CA SER A 16 -0.80 45.39 -15.68
C SER A 16 -1.14 45.81 -14.24
N GLN A 17 -1.95 46.86 -14.10
CA GLN A 17 -2.54 47.36 -12.84
C GLN A 17 -3.34 46.28 -12.08
N PRO A 18 -3.35 46.31 -10.73
CA PRO A 18 -4.45 45.78 -9.94
C PRO A 18 -5.44 46.88 -9.51
N ASN A 19 -6.66 46.74 -10.02
CA ASN A 19 -7.86 47.52 -9.69
C ASN A 19 -8.33 47.25 -8.23
N PRO A 20 -8.95 48.22 -7.54
CA PRO A 20 -9.34 48.17 -6.12
C PRO A 20 -10.28 47.01 -5.72
N THR A 21 -9.97 46.35 -4.60
CA THR A 21 -10.78 45.31 -3.93
C THR A 21 -12.14 45.85 -3.50
N LYS A 22 -13.21 45.25 -4.03
CA LYS A 22 -14.58 45.41 -3.53
C LYS A 22 -15.17 44.02 -3.25
N ASN A 23 -15.79 43.91 -2.08
CA ASN A 23 -16.69 42.85 -1.59
C ASN A 23 -16.06 41.77 -0.71
N THR A 24 -16.07 42.08 0.59
CA THR A 24 -16.44 41.19 1.69
C THR A 24 -17.59 40.23 1.34
N ALA A 25 -17.52 39.02 1.92
CA ALA A 25 -18.54 37.96 1.97
C ALA A 25 -18.55 36.92 0.83
N PRO A 26 -17.58 36.00 0.86
CA PRO A 26 -17.92 34.59 0.63
C PRO A 26 -17.51 33.65 1.78
N GLU A 27 -16.80 34.14 2.79
CA GLU A 27 -16.24 33.26 3.83
C GLU A 27 -17.25 32.86 4.92
N SER A 28 -18.30 33.65 5.18
CA SER A 28 -19.28 33.33 6.24
C SER A 28 -20.06 32.04 5.94
N ASP A 29 -20.50 31.86 4.68
CA ASP A 29 -21.24 30.68 4.25
C ASP A 29 -20.35 29.41 4.28
N ALA A 30 -19.07 29.58 3.89
CA ALA A 30 -18.08 28.50 3.94
C ALA A 30 -17.77 28.05 5.38
N LEU A 31 -17.74 28.99 6.34
CA LEU A 31 -17.53 28.70 7.75
C LEU A 31 -18.74 27.97 8.34
N GLU A 32 -19.96 28.40 8.04
CA GLU A 32 -21.19 27.74 8.49
C GLU A 32 -21.29 26.31 7.92
N ALA A 33 -21.03 26.13 6.63
CA ALA A 33 -21.01 24.80 6.00
C ALA A 33 -19.93 23.87 6.60
N THR A 34 -18.79 24.41 7.01
CA THR A 34 -17.71 23.64 7.64
C THR A 34 -18.10 23.21 9.06
N LEU A 35 -18.73 24.09 9.83
CA LEU A 35 -19.20 23.81 11.19
C LEU A 35 -20.29 22.73 11.20
N GLU A 36 -21.18 22.76 10.20
CA GLU A 36 -22.22 21.76 10.02
C GLU A 36 -21.66 20.38 9.65
N LYS A 37 -20.63 20.35 8.78
CA LYS A 37 -19.89 19.13 8.43
C LYS A 37 -19.16 18.52 9.63
N LEU A 38 -18.51 19.33 10.46
CA LEU A 38 -17.85 18.85 11.68
C LEU A 38 -18.86 18.25 12.67
N ARG A 39 -20.02 18.90 12.83
CA ARG A 39 -21.11 18.39 13.68
C ARG A 39 -21.72 17.09 13.13
N ALA A 40 -21.78 16.91 11.82
CA ALA A 40 -22.21 15.66 11.18
C ALA A 40 -21.20 14.52 11.37
N LEU A 41 -19.89 14.79 11.28
CA LEU A 41 -18.85 13.80 11.56
C LEU A 41 -18.86 13.35 13.03
N GLN A 42 -19.08 14.27 13.97
CA GLN A 42 -19.11 13.93 15.39
C GLN A 42 -20.28 12.99 15.75
N LYS A 43 -21.42 13.09 15.04
CA LYS A 43 -22.57 12.18 15.23
C LYS A 43 -22.34 10.75 14.73
N GLN A 44 -21.34 10.52 13.86
CA GLN A 44 -20.98 9.19 13.36
C GLN A 44 -20.00 8.41 14.27
N THR A 45 -19.63 8.96 15.43
CA THR A 45 -18.81 8.26 16.45
C THR A 45 -19.59 7.18 17.24
N THR A 46 -20.82 6.86 16.85
CA THR A 46 -21.51 5.69 17.43
C THR A 46 -21.11 4.45 16.63
N PRO A 47 -20.39 3.47 17.21
CA PRO A 47 -20.04 2.25 16.50
C PRO A 47 -21.33 1.57 16.02
N PRO A 48 -21.38 1.06 14.77
CA PRO A 48 -22.53 0.29 14.33
C PRO A 48 -22.70 -0.86 15.31
N LYS A 49 -23.87 -0.92 15.97
CA LYS A 49 -24.29 -2.12 16.69
C LYS A 49 -24.41 -3.23 15.66
N ALA A 50 -23.30 -3.92 15.43
CA ALA A 50 -23.25 -5.15 14.68
C ALA A 50 -24.27 -6.08 15.32
N ARG A 51 -25.28 -6.48 14.53
CA ARG A 51 -26.14 -7.60 14.90
C ARG A 51 -25.21 -8.77 15.20
N ALA A 52 -25.48 -9.47 16.30
CA ALA A 52 -24.70 -10.64 16.70
C ALA A 52 -24.57 -11.59 15.51
N ASN A 53 -23.33 -11.77 15.04
CA ASN A 53 -22.96 -12.86 14.15
C ASN A 53 -23.31 -14.16 14.91
N PRO A 54 -24.11 -15.09 14.34
CA PRO A 54 -24.37 -16.34 15.01
C PRO A 54 -23.03 -17.02 15.29
N GLN A 55 -22.85 -17.37 16.56
CA GLN A 55 -21.74 -18.11 17.13
C GLN A 55 -21.39 -19.27 16.18
N ALA A 56 -20.34 -19.10 15.39
CA ALA A 56 -19.68 -20.23 14.74
C ALA A 56 -19.09 -21.06 15.89
N GLY A 57 -19.78 -22.15 16.23
CA GLY A 57 -19.28 -23.15 17.15
C GLY A 57 -17.99 -23.74 16.60
N GLY A 58 -16.85 -23.21 17.06
CA GLY A 58 -15.55 -23.86 16.94
C GLY A 58 -15.33 -24.69 18.19
N ALA A 59 -15.51 -26.01 18.08
CA ALA A 59 -15.22 -26.96 19.15
C ALA A 59 -13.78 -26.76 19.69
N PRO A 60 -13.55 -26.84 21.02
CA PRO A 60 -12.24 -26.54 21.62
C PRO A 60 -11.15 -27.59 21.35
N ASN A 61 -11.38 -28.58 20.49
CA ASN A 61 -10.40 -29.61 20.11
C ASN A 61 -10.64 -30.10 18.67
N GLY A 62 -10.58 -29.19 17.69
CA GLY A 62 -10.67 -29.51 16.27
C GLY A 62 -9.30 -29.60 15.63
N GLY A 63 -8.72 -30.81 15.55
CA GLY A 63 -7.57 -31.10 14.70
C GLY A 63 -7.94 -30.96 13.22
N GLY A 64 -7.91 -29.73 12.71
CA GLY A 64 -8.06 -29.41 11.30
C GLY A 64 -6.89 -28.53 10.87
N ALA A 65 -6.23 -28.90 9.77
CA ALA A 65 -5.06 -28.20 9.26
C ALA A 65 -5.30 -26.68 9.23
N ARG A 66 -4.38 -25.94 9.86
CA ARG A 66 -4.31 -24.47 9.84
C ARG A 66 -4.12 -24.01 8.40
N THR A 67 -5.21 -23.87 7.67
CA THR A 67 -5.22 -23.26 6.33
C THR A 67 -5.83 -21.85 6.40
N GLY A 68 -5.81 -21.26 7.60
CA GLY A 68 -6.05 -19.85 7.84
C GLY A 68 -4.69 -19.18 8.10
N SER A 69 -4.46 -18.06 7.45
CA SER A 69 -3.18 -17.36 7.49
C SER A 69 -2.80 -16.95 8.93
N ASP A 70 -1.61 -17.34 9.36
CA ASP A 70 -1.03 -16.94 10.64
C ASP A 70 -0.76 -15.42 10.69
N THR A 71 -0.93 -14.69 9.57
CA THR A 71 -0.80 -13.21 9.52
C THR A 71 -1.73 -12.46 10.44
N SER A 72 -2.84 -13.07 10.88
CA SER A 72 -3.75 -12.45 11.85
C SER A 72 -3.13 -12.29 13.25
N ALA A 73 -2.08 -13.06 13.56
CA ALA A 73 -1.34 -12.95 14.81
C ALA A 73 -0.29 -11.83 14.79
N LEU A 74 0.03 -11.26 13.62
CA LEU A 74 1.01 -10.18 13.49
C LEU A 74 0.38 -8.81 13.77
N SER A 75 1.11 -7.98 14.51
CA SER A 75 0.75 -6.58 14.70
C SER A 75 0.84 -5.78 13.39
N ALA A 76 0.29 -4.56 13.37
CA ALA A 76 0.41 -3.67 12.22
C ALA A 76 1.90 -3.34 11.91
N ASP A 77 2.69 -3.04 12.94
CA ASP A 77 4.11 -2.70 12.80
C ASP A 77 4.93 -3.86 12.25
N GLN A 78 4.66 -5.09 12.71
CA GLN A 78 5.36 -6.28 12.21
C GLN A 78 5.08 -6.52 10.72
N ARG A 79 3.82 -6.37 10.31
CA ARG A 79 3.44 -6.46 8.89
C ARG A 79 4.10 -5.36 8.06
N ALA A 80 4.20 -4.15 8.60
CA ALA A 80 4.88 -3.03 7.94
C ALA A 80 6.39 -3.30 7.78
N SER A 81 7.08 -3.78 8.83
CA SER A 81 8.50 -4.13 8.76
C SER A 81 8.78 -5.27 7.77
N ILE A 82 7.91 -6.27 7.69
CA ILE A 82 8.00 -7.32 6.67
C ILE A 82 7.88 -6.73 5.27
N GLY A 83 6.89 -5.86 5.05
CA GLY A 83 6.71 -5.18 3.76
C GLY A 83 7.92 -4.32 3.38
N ASP A 84 8.44 -3.54 4.32
CA ASP A 84 9.62 -2.69 4.12
C ASP A 84 10.86 -3.53 3.77
N HIS A 85 11.10 -4.62 4.50
CA HIS A 85 12.22 -5.51 4.23
C HIS A 85 12.15 -6.12 2.83
N VAL A 86 10.98 -6.60 2.41
CA VAL A 86 10.78 -7.16 1.07
C VAL A 86 10.97 -6.09 -0.02
N ARG A 87 10.54 -4.85 0.23
CA ARG A 87 10.74 -3.73 -0.71
C ARG A 87 12.23 -3.47 -0.98
N GLN A 88 13.12 -3.68 -0.01
CA GLN A 88 14.56 -3.47 -0.20
C GLN A 88 15.17 -4.41 -1.25
N CYS A 89 14.68 -5.65 -1.36
CA CYS A 89 15.12 -6.60 -2.38
C CYS A 89 14.26 -6.59 -3.64
N TRP A 90 13.11 -5.91 -3.61
CA TRP A 90 12.26 -5.82 -4.78
C TRP A 90 12.89 -4.89 -5.82
N THR A 91 13.28 -5.47 -6.96
CA THR A 91 13.89 -4.72 -8.05
C THR A 91 12.79 -4.05 -8.86
N TYR A 92 12.65 -2.72 -8.70
CA TYR A 92 11.79 -1.89 -9.53
C TYR A 92 12.25 -1.93 -10.98
N ASP A 93 11.36 -2.28 -11.90
CA ASP A 93 11.65 -2.28 -13.33
C ASP A 93 11.26 -0.92 -13.93
N PRO A 94 12.21 -0.13 -14.44
CA PRO A 94 11.92 1.19 -14.98
C PRO A 94 11.09 1.14 -16.27
N GLY A 95 10.88 -0.04 -16.86
CA GLY A 95 10.04 -0.26 -18.04
C GLY A 95 8.60 -0.67 -17.72
N ALA A 96 8.31 -1.05 -16.48
CA ALA A 96 6.97 -1.40 -16.05
C ALA A 96 6.16 -0.13 -15.78
N LYS A 97 5.34 0.28 -16.75
CA LYS A 97 4.38 1.37 -16.57
C LYS A 97 3.47 1.04 -15.39
N ASP A 98 3.31 2.00 -14.49
CA ASP A 98 2.40 1.91 -13.35
C ASP A 98 2.67 0.78 -12.35
N ALA A 99 3.90 0.22 -12.29
CA ALA A 99 4.26 -0.77 -11.27
C ALA A 99 3.99 -0.28 -9.84
N ASN A 100 4.04 1.04 -9.62
CA ASN A 100 3.73 1.69 -8.34
C ASN A 100 2.25 1.68 -7.94
N GLN A 101 1.34 1.40 -8.89
CA GLN A 101 -0.09 1.28 -8.66
C GLN A 101 -0.55 -0.18 -8.55
N LEU A 102 0.34 -1.12 -8.88
CA LEU A 102 0.05 -2.54 -8.79
C LEU A 102 0.21 -3.03 -7.36
N GLN A 103 -0.75 -3.84 -6.94
CA GLN A 103 -0.72 -4.60 -5.70
C GLN A 103 -0.99 -6.07 -6.00
N VAL A 104 -0.27 -6.95 -5.31
CA VAL A 104 -0.43 -8.40 -5.41
C VAL A 104 -0.60 -8.99 -4.01
N HIS A 105 -1.58 -9.87 -3.86
CA HIS A 105 -1.74 -10.67 -2.66
C HIS A 105 -0.86 -11.93 -2.76
N LEU A 106 0.09 -12.04 -1.83
CA LEU A 106 1.00 -13.16 -1.74
C LEU A 106 0.73 -13.94 -0.47
N GLN A 107 0.74 -15.27 -0.61
CA GLN A 107 0.81 -16.22 0.48
C GLN A 107 2.24 -16.74 0.58
N VAL A 108 2.87 -16.51 1.72
CA VAL A 108 4.26 -16.86 2.00
C VAL A 108 4.31 -17.88 3.10
N ILE A 109 4.97 -18.99 2.84
CA ILE A 109 5.21 -20.04 3.82
C ILE A 109 6.63 -19.87 4.33
N THR A 110 6.75 -19.63 5.64
CA THR A 110 8.03 -19.47 6.32
C THR A 110 8.42 -20.74 7.06
N ASP A 111 9.73 -20.96 7.15
CA ASP A 111 10.38 -21.99 7.97
C ASP A 111 10.39 -21.60 9.45
N GLU A 112 10.82 -22.53 10.31
CA GLU A 112 10.98 -22.37 11.76
C GLU A 112 11.93 -21.22 12.13
N ASN A 113 12.91 -20.91 11.26
CA ASN A 113 13.82 -19.77 11.41
C ASN A 113 13.21 -18.45 10.90
N GLY A 114 11.96 -18.46 10.42
CA GLY A 114 11.29 -17.30 9.86
C GLY A 114 11.70 -16.94 8.43
N VAL A 115 12.42 -17.82 7.75
CA VAL A 115 12.83 -17.63 6.36
C VAL A 115 11.71 -18.04 5.42
N ALA A 116 11.31 -17.18 4.48
CA ALA A 116 10.39 -17.50 3.40
C ALA A 116 10.95 -18.64 2.54
N ARG A 117 10.20 -19.74 2.45
CA ARG A 117 10.58 -20.92 1.65
C ARG A 117 9.73 -21.07 0.40
N VAL A 118 8.46 -20.72 0.49
CA VAL A 118 7.50 -20.89 -0.59
C VAL A 118 6.63 -19.64 -0.67
N VAL A 119 6.38 -19.16 -1.87
CA VAL A 119 5.55 -17.97 -2.11
C VAL A 119 4.63 -18.26 -3.29
N HIS A 120 3.34 -17.98 -3.10
CA HIS A 120 2.32 -18.13 -4.14
C HIS A 120 1.45 -16.88 -4.21
N VAL A 121 0.93 -16.58 -5.40
CA VAL A 121 -0.14 -15.58 -5.55
C VAL A 121 -1.43 -16.17 -5.00
N ALA A 122 -2.14 -15.40 -4.18
CA ALA A 122 -3.33 -15.86 -3.48
C ALA A 122 -4.57 -15.00 -3.78
N GLY A 123 -5.75 -15.55 -3.48
CA GLY A 123 -7.03 -14.86 -3.57
C GLY A 123 -7.41 -14.47 -5.01
N SER A 124 -8.06 -13.30 -5.15
CA SER A 124 -8.60 -12.81 -6.42
C SER A 124 -7.55 -12.44 -7.46
N ASP A 125 -6.28 -12.29 -7.04
CA ASP A 125 -5.16 -11.95 -7.92
C ASP A 125 -4.74 -13.13 -8.83
N LEU A 126 -5.12 -14.36 -8.49
CA LEU A 126 -4.91 -15.53 -9.35
C LEU A 126 -5.57 -15.36 -10.73
N GLY A 127 -6.74 -14.72 -10.81
CA GLY A 127 -7.40 -14.42 -12.08
C GLY A 127 -6.65 -13.37 -12.91
N ARG A 128 -5.95 -12.45 -12.24
CA ARG A 128 -5.18 -11.37 -12.86
C ARG A 128 -3.84 -11.84 -13.43
N MET A 129 -3.37 -13.05 -13.08
CA MET A 129 -2.18 -13.68 -13.70
C MET A 129 -2.31 -13.92 -15.21
N SER A 130 -3.53 -13.79 -15.76
CA SER A 130 -3.76 -13.79 -17.20
C SER A 130 -3.18 -12.55 -17.89
N ASP A 131 -3.07 -11.44 -17.16
CA ASP A 131 -2.51 -10.19 -17.66
C ASP A 131 -0.96 -10.23 -17.62
N PRO A 132 -0.27 -9.94 -18.73
CA PRO A 132 1.18 -10.08 -18.81
C PRO A 132 1.93 -9.07 -17.94
N GLU A 133 1.39 -7.86 -17.76
CA GLU A 133 2.01 -6.83 -16.93
C GLU A 133 1.89 -7.21 -15.45
N PHE A 134 0.70 -7.62 -15.03
CA PHE A 134 0.47 -8.10 -13.67
C PHE A 134 1.28 -9.36 -13.35
N ARG A 135 1.35 -10.31 -14.29
CA ARG A 135 2.14 -11.54 -14.11
C ARG A 135 3.63 -11.22 -13.91
N ALA A 136 4.21 -10.37 -14.75
CA ALA A 136 5.60 -9.95 -14.59
C ALA A 136 5.85 -9.25 -13.25
N PHE A 137 4.91 -8.41 -12.81
CA PHE A 137 4.96 -7.77 -11.49
C PHE A 137 4.91 -8.80 -10.34
N ALA A 138 3.96 -9.74 -10.38
CA ALA A 138 3.79 -10.77 -9.37
C ALA A 138 5.02 -11.71 -9.29
N GLU A 139 5.56 -12.14 -10.43
CA GLU A 139 6.75 -12.98 -10.49
C GLU A 139 7.99 -12.27 -9.91
N ARG A 140 8.15 -10.97 -10.16
CA ARG A 140 9.21 -10.16 -9.53
C ARG A 140 9.02 -10.05 -8.02
N ALA A 141 7.79 -9.83 -7.55
CA ALA A 141 7.48 -9.79 -6.13
C ALA A 141 7.79 -11.13 -5.44
N VAL A 142 7.41 -12.25 -6.06
CA VAL A 142 7.77 -13.61 -5.61
C VAL A 142 9.29 -13.77 -5.51
N ARG A 143 10.02 -13.34 -6.53
CA ARG A 143 11.49 -13.41 -6.56
C ARG A 143 12.14 -12.60 -5.43
N ALA A 144 11.62 -11.41 -5.16
CA ALA A 144 12.13 -10.53 -4.10
C ALA A 144 11.96 -11.15 -2.71
N VAL A 145 10.82 -11.78 -2.45
CA VAL A 145 10.56 -12.47 -1.18
C VAL A 145 11.43 -13.72 -1.01
N LEU A 146 11.73 -14.42 -2.11
CA LEU A 146 12.59 -15.61 -2.10
C LEU A 146 14.09 -15.29 -2.17
N ASP A 147 14.46 -14.02 -2.36
CA ASP A 147 15.86 -13.62 -2.44
C ASP A 147 16.55 -13.88 -1.09
N PRO A 148 17.72 -14.55 -1.04
CA PRO A 148 18.37 -14.91 0.21
C PRO A 148 18.70 -13.70 1.11
N HIS A 149 18.81 -12.49 0.56
CA HIS A 149 19.06 -11.28 1.35
C HIS A 149 17.81 -10.77 2.08
N CYS A 150 16.61 -11.03 1.54
CA CYS A 150 15.34 -10.57 2.12
C CYS A 150 14.35 -11.69 2.49
N ALA A 151 14.70 -12.95 2.23
CA ALA A 151 13.88 -14.09 2.59
C ALA A 151 13.80 -14.27 4.12
N SER A 152 14.75 -13.72 4.88
CA SER A 152 14.72 -13.72 6.34
C SER A 152 13.76 -12.65 6.86
N LEU A 153 12.47 -12.99 6.97
CA LEU A 153 11.46 -12.05 7.43
C LEU A 153 11.64 -11.76 8.93
N PRO A 154 11.53 -10.48 9.36
CA PRO A 154 11.61 -10.12 10.78
C PRO A 154 10.34 -10.54 11.51
N LEU A 155 10.24 -11.83 11.81
CA LEU A 155 9.12 -12.39 12.55
C LEU A 155 9.35 -12.31 14.06
N PRO A 156 8.29 -12.07 14.86
CA PRO A 156 8.39 -12.14 16.30
C PRO A 156 8.80 -13.54 16.76
N LYS A 157 9.60 -13.59 17.84
CA LYS A 157 10.11 -14.85 18.42
C LYS A 157 9.01 -15.85 18.78
N ASP A 158 7.81 -15.37 19.09
CA ASP A 158 6.63 -16.18 19.40
C ASP A 158 6.15 -17.01 18.18
N MET A 159 6.41 -16.53 16.97
CA MET A 159 6.01 -17.21 15.74
C MET A 159 7.11 -18.09 15.14
N LEU A 160 8.34 -18.00 15.67
CA LEU A 160 9.46 -18.86 15.29
C LEU A 160 9.29 -20.28 15.87
N GLY A 161 9.95 -21.27 15.26
CA GLY A 161 9.91 -22.67 15.70
C GLY A 161 8.78 -23.51 15.09
N GLN A 162 7.98 -22.97 14.16
CA GLN A 162 7.03 -23.75 13.36
C GLN A 162 6.96 -23.19 11.94
N ARG A 163 6.57 -24.03 10.98
CA ARG A 163 6.19 -23.56 9.65
C ARG A 163 4.90 -22.74 9.75
N ARG A 164 4.94 -21.52 9.21
CA ARG A 164 3.80 -20.58 9.24
C ARG A 164 3.41 -20.17 7.83
N THR A 165 2.13 -19.85 7.66
CA THR A 165 1.60 -19.35 6.39
C THR A 165 1.15 -17.92 6.59
N LEU A 166 1.72 -16.99 5.83
CA LEU A 166 1.54 -15.56 5.97
C LEU A 166 0.95 -14.98 4.69
N ASP A 167 -0.23 -14.39 4.78
CA ASP A 167 -0.90 -13.76 3.65
C ASP A 167 -0.81 -12.24 3.76
N PHE A 168 -0.14 -11.59 2.81
CA PHE A 168 0.05 -10.14 2.78
C PHE A 168 -0.10 -9.54 1.39
N ARG A 169 -0.54 -8.28 1.34
CA ARG A 169 -0.61 -7.49 0.12
C ARG A 169 0.68 -6.72 -0.06
N PHE A 170 1.39 -7.01 -1.14
CA PHE A 170 2.59 -6.31 -1.53
C PHE A 170 2.26 -5.19 -2.50
N SER A 171 2.77 -4.00 -2.21
CA SER A 171 2.87 -2.87 -3.13
C SER A 171 4.28 -2.28 -2.97
N PRO A 172 4.94 -1.89 -4.06
CA PRO A 172 6.25 -1.27 -3.98
C PRO A 172 6.23 0.08 -3.25
#